data_AF-A0A8H3X4C3-F1
#
_entry.id   AF-A0A8H3X4C3-F1
#
_cell.length_a   1.000
_cell.length_b   1.000
_cell.length_c   1.000
_cell.angle_alpha   90.00
_cell.angle_beta   90.00
_cell.angle_gamma   90.00
#
_symmetry.space_group_name_H-M   'P 1'
#
loop_
_entity.id
_entity.type
_entity.pdbx_description
1 polymer ?
#
loop_
_entity_poly.entity_id
_entity_poly.type
_entity_poly.pdbx_seq_one_letter_code
_entity_poly.pdbx_strand_id
1 'polypeptide(L)'
;MYEFVSNIIIIIDEFFPRIVELAESAPDRKTKVLLANFLHSIMLLMIGKSAFQARSTAGPQKSPFYRIYRRIFPAFLRLAIDTAKFQENWLAQMIHWFTNNAQYENQETIALLQCCLDAICDTWVH
;
A
#
# COMPACT_ATOMS: atom_id res chain seq x y z
N MET A 1 17.31 -25.63 27.15
CA MET A 1 16.10 -25.98 26.38
C MET A 1 15.82 -24.80 25.46
N TYR A 2 16.34 -24.84 24.24
CA TYR A 2 16.12 -23.79 23.24
C TYR A 2 15.00 -24.27 22.32
N GLU A 3 13.82 -23.66 22.40
CA GLU A 3 12.77 -23.87 21.40
C GLU A 3 13.26 -23.30 20.07
N PHE A 4 13.47 -24.19 19.10
CA PHE A 4 13.78 -23.82 17.73
C PHE A 4 12.49 -23.29 17.09
N VAL A 5 12.22 -22.00 17.23
CA VAL A 5 11.13 -21.34 16.51
C VAL A 5 11.51 -21.32 15.04
N SER A 6 11.01 -22.29 14.28
CA SER A 6 11.14 -22.34 12.83
C SER A 6 10.38 -21.14 12.23
N ASN A 7 11.11 -20.11 11.82
CA ASN A 7 10.53 -18.97 11.11
C ASN A 7 10.17 -19.39 9.68
N ILE A 8 8.87 -19.42 9.37
CA ILE A 8 8.37 -19.63 8.02
C ILE A 8 8.33 -18.27 7.30
N ILE A 9 8.98 -18.17 6.16
CA ILE A 9 8.97 -16.97 5.32
C ILE A 9 7.87 -17.12 4.27
N ILE A 10 6.92 -16.20 4.25
CA ILE A 10 5.82 -16.16 3.28
C ILE A 10 6.09 -15.02 2.28
N ILE A 11 6.12 -15.34 0.99
CA ILE A 11 6.29 -14.37 -0.10
C ILE A 11 4.90 -14.04 -0.65
N ILE A 12 4.48 -12.78 -0.52
CA ILE A 12 3.13 -12.32 -0.90
C ILE A 12 3.12 -11.63 -2.27
N ASP A 13 4.28 -11.17 -2.74
CA ASP A 13 4.43 -10.34 -3.94
C ASP A 13 3.84 -10.97 -5.21
N GLU A 14 3.90 -12.29 -5.34
CA GLU A 14 3.36 -13.03 -6.50
C GLU A 14 1.83 -13.04 -6.53
N PHE A 15 1.18 -13.01 -5.36
CA PHE A 15 -0.27 -13.02 -5.26
C PHE A 15 -0.88 -11.63 -5.43
N PHE A 16 -0.06 -10.58 -5.32
CA PHE A 16 -0.51 -9.19 -5.29
C PHE A 16 -1.41 -8.79 -6.47
N PRO A 17 -1.06 -9.12 -7.74
CA PRO A 17 -1.90 -8.78 -8.88
C PRO A 17 -3.28 -9.44 -8.80
N ARG A 18 -3.33 -10.71 -8.39
CA ARG A 18 -4.58 -11.46 -8.28
C ARG A 18 -5.47 -10.95 -7.14
N ILE A 19 -4.87 -10.59 -6.01
CA ILE A 19 -5.59 -10.01 -4.87
C ILE A 19 -6.23 -8.68 -5.27
N VAL A 20 -5.48 -7.81 -5.97
CA VAL A 20 -5.97 -6.52 -6.46
C VAL A 20 -7.12 -6.71 -7.46
N GLU A 21 -6.92 -7.58 -8.45
CA GLU A 21 -7.95 -7.91 -9.45
C GLU A 21 -9.25 -8.38 -8.79
N LEU A 22 -9.15 -9.30 -7.82
CA LEU A 22 -10.31 -9.81 -7.11
C LEU A 22 -10.94 -8.76 -6.18
N ALA A 23 -10.15 -7.87 -5.56
CA ALA A 23 -10.68 -6.81 -4.72
C ALA A 23 -11.57 -5.84 -5.52
N GLU A 24 -11.21 -5.58 -6.78
CA GLU A 24 -11.96 -4.66 -7.66
C GLU A 24 -13.13 -5.34 -8.36
N SER A 25 -12.96 -6.58 -8.83
CA SER A 25 -13.91 -7.25 -9.72
C SER A 25 -14.83 -8.29 -9.05
N ALA A 26 -14.58 -8.67 -7.79
CA ALA A 26 -15.36 -9.74 -7.16
C ALA A 26 -16.86 -9.41 -7.10
N PRO A 27 -17.76 -10.35 -7.49
CA PRO A 27 -19.20 -10.08 -7.50
C PRO A 27 -19.81 -10.04 -6.09
N ASP A 28 -19.19 -10.73 -5.13
CA ASP A 28 -19.64 -10.78 -3.75
C ASP A 28 -19.01 -9.66 -2.90
N ARG A 29 -19.86 -8.88 -2.23
CA ARG A 29 -19.45 -7.76 -1.39
C ARG A 29 -18.54 -8.18 -0.23
N LYS A 30 -18.75 -9.37 0.36
CA LYS A 30 -17.94 -9.83 1.49
C LYS A 30 -16.50 -10.09 1.04
N THR A 31 -16.34 -10.68 -0.14
CA THR A 31 -15.05 -10.95 -0.76
C THR A 31 -14.29 -9.67 -1.06
N LYS A 32 -14.97 -8.66 -1.66
CA LYS A 32 -14.37 -7.33 -1.88
C LYS A 32 -13.85 -6.71 -0.58
N VAL A 33 -14.70 -6.66 0.46
CA VAL A 33 -14.33 -6.06 1.76
C VAL A 33 -13.16 -6.81 2.41
N LEU A 34 -13.18 -8.14 2.38
CA LEU A 34 -12.10 -8.96 2.93
C LEU A 34 -10.76 -8.67 2.24
N LEU A 35 -10.73 -8.71 0.91
CA LEU A 35 -9.51 -8.48 0.13
C LEU A 35 -9.01 -7.05 0.29
N ALA A 36 -9.90 -6.08 0.33
CA ALA A 36 -9.52 -4.69 0.50
C ALA A 36 -8.97 -4.41 1.93
N ASN A 37 -9.51 -5.06 2.96
CA ASN A 37 -8.93 -5.04 4.32
C ASN A 37 -7.58 -5.78 4.41
N PHE A 38 -7.42 -6.86 3.65
CA PHE A 38 -6.16 -7.58 3.56
C PHE A 38 -5.06 -6.73 2.90
N LEU A 39 -5.37 -6.11 1.76
CA LEU A 39 -4.49 -5.14 1.10
C LEU A 39 -4.12 -4.01 2.05
N HIS A 40 -5.10 -3.42 2.73
CA HIS A 40 -4.89 -2.37 3.73
C HIS A 40 -3.89 -2.80 4.81
N SER A 41 -4.02 -4.02 5.33
CA SER A 41 -3.12 -4.57 6.34
C SER A 41 -1.69 -4.73 5.80
N ILE A 42 -1.52 -5.15 4.54
CA ILE A 42 -0.20 -5.22 3.90
C ILE A 42 0.41 -3.82 3.73
N MET A 43 -0.39 -2.81 3.36
CA MET A 43 0.07 -1.42 3.30
C MET A 43 0.62 -0.95 4.64
N LEU A 44 -0.12 -1.19 5.74
CA LEU A 44 0.32 -0.83 7.09
C LEU A 44 1.62 -1.54 7.47
N LEU A 45 1.78 -2.80 7.10
CA LEU A 45 3.02 -3.55 7.32
C LEU A 45 4.20 -2.92 6.57
N MET A 46 4.03 -2.57 5.30
CA MET A 46 5.08 -1.92 4.49
C MET A 46 5.45 -0.55 5.07
N ILE A 47 4.46 0.27 5.42
CA ILE A 47 4.64 1.56 6.08
C ILE A 47 5.43 1.38 7.39
N GLY A 48 5.02 0.44 8.25
CA GLY A 48 5.68 0.16 9.52
C GLY A 48 7.13 -0.28 9.34
N LYS A 49 7.41 -1.12 8.34
CA LYS A 49 8.77 -1.54 7.98
C LYS A 49 9.62 -0.37 7.50
N SER A 50 9.10 0.48 6.62
CA SER A 50 9.79 1.71 6.17
C SER A 50 10.08 2.66 7.35
N ALA A 51 9.11 2.84 8.26
CA ALA A 51 9.25 3.70 9.44
C ALA A 51 10.30 3.19 10.44
N PHE A 52 10.43 1.88 10.57
CA PHE A 52 11.46 1.27 11.41
C PHE A 52 12.84 1.42 10.79
N GLN A 53 12.98 1.13 9.49
CA GLN A 53 14.24 1.32 8.76
C GLN A 53 14.74 2.75 8.82
N ALA A 54 13.88 3.74 8.60
CA ALA A 54 14.22 5.15 8.66
C ALA A 54 14.77 5.59 10.04
N ARG A 55 14.37 4.92 11.12
CA ARG A 55 14.89 5.19 12.48
C ARG A 55 16.23 4.48 12.77
N SER A 56 16.47 3.34 12.14
CA SER A 56 17.65 2.50 12.42
C SER A 56 18.88 2.85 11.59
N THR A 57 18.74 3.56 10.47
CA THR A 57 19.86 3.87 9.57
C THR A 57 20.18 5.36 9.50
N ALA A 58 21.47 5.72 9.63
CA ALA A 58 21.94 7.09 9.45
C ALA A 58 22.14 7.41 7.95
N GLY A 59 21.09 7.90 7.28
CA GLY A 59 21.19 8.43 5.91
C GLY A 59 19.94 8.18 5.05
N PRO A 60 19.80 8.91 3.92
CA PRO A 60 18.69 8.71 3.00
C PRO A 60 18.80 7.34 2.31
N GLN A 61 17.84 6.46 2.61
CA GLN A 61 17.74 5.13 2.00
C GLN A 61 16.64 5.11 0.95
N LYS A 62 16.89 4.42 -0.17
CA LYS A 62 15.84 4.14 -1.16
C LYS A 62 14.85 3.15 -0.55
N SER A 63 13.58 3.47 -0.62
CA SER A 63 12.53 2.57 -0.15
C SER A 63 12.56 1.25 -0.93
N PRO A 64 12.54 0.08 -0.24
CA PRO A 64 12.42 -1.21 -0.91
C PRO A 64 11.02 -1.41 -1.52
N PHE A 65 10.02 -0.63 -1.10
CA PHE A 65 8.62 -0.81 -1.50
C PHE A 65 8.17 0.15 -2.61
N TYR A 66 9.02 1.07 -3.07
CA TYR A 66 8.64 2.06 -4.10
C TYR A 66 7.97 1.44 -5.34
N ARG A 67 8.53 0.35 -5.87
CA ARG A 67 7.97 -0.36 -7.04
C ARG A 67 6.61 -0.98 -6.75
N ILE A 68 6.44 -1.47 -5.54
CA ILE A 68 5.20 -2.09 -5.06
C ILE A 68 4.13 -1.00 -4.91
N TYR A 69 4.45 0.11 -4.23
CA TYR A 69 3.57 1.26 -4.10
C TYR A 69 3.07 1.82 -5.44
N ARG A 70 3.95 1.97 -6.43
CA ARG A 70 3.55 2.44 -7.78
C ARG A 70 2.47 1.59 -8.45
N ARG A 71 2.42 0.28 -8.18
CA ARG A 71 1.39 -0.61 -8.73
C ARG A 71 0.12 -0.62 -7.89
N ILE A 72 0.26 -0.30 -6.62
CA ILE A 72 -0.76 -0.50 -5.60
C ILE A 72 -1.62 0.75 -5.39
N PHE A 73 -1.01 1.94 -5.40
CA PHE A 73 -1.72 3.20 -5.20
C PHE A 73 -2.92 3.37 -6.14
N PRO A 74 -2.84 2.99 -7.43
CA PRO A 74 -3.99 3.10 -8.31
C PRO A 74 -5.19 2.25 -7.84
N ALA A 75 -4.92 1.00 -7.46
CA ALA A 75 -5.95 0.10 -6.97
C ALA A 75 -6.61 0.61 -5.69
N PHE A 76 -5.82 1.15 -4.78
CA PHE A 76 -6.35 1.67 -3.53
C PHE A 76 -7.21 2.92 -3.67
N LEU A 77 -6.86 3.83 -4.58
CA LEU A 77 -7.72 4.97 -4.90
C LEU A 77 -9.08 4.51 -5.45
N ARG A 78 -9.11 3.46 -6.29
CA ARG A 78 -10.38 2.88 -6.79
C ARG A 78 -11.17 2.20 -5.69
N LEU A 79 -10.51 1.38 -4.87
CA LEU A 79 -11.15 0.67 -3.76
C LEU A 79 -11.72 1.62 -2.71
N ALA A 80 -11.04 2.75 -2.46
CA ALA A 80 -11.51 3.79 -1.54
C ALA A 80 -12.83 4.44 -1.97
N ILE A 81 -13.13 4.44 -3.27
CA ILE A 81 -14.40 4.93 -3.83
C ILE A 81 -15.46 3.82 -3.83
N ASP A 82 -15.09 2.59 -4.18
CA ASP A 82 -16.02 1.45 -4.34
C ASP A 82 -16.55 0.90 -3.00
N THR A 83 -15.72 0.89 -1.95
CA THR A 83 -16.08 0.29 -0.65
C THR A 83 -16.35 1.36 0.42
N ALA A 84 -17.64 1.57 0.71
CA ALA A 84 -18.19 2.57 1.63
C ALA A 84 -17.34 2.94 2.86
N LYS A 85 -17.28 4.24 3.19
CA LYS A 85 -16.86 4.98 4.44
C LYS A 85 -15.62 4.52 5.20
N PHE A 86 -15.43 3.23 5.45
CA PHE A 86 -14.27 2.68 6.15
C PHE A 86 -12.96 2.95 5.40
N GLN A 87 -12.99 2.93 4.07
CA GLN A 87 -11.79 3.16 3.25
C GLN A 87 -11.47 4.62 2.97
N GLU A 88 -12.45 5.52 3.05
CA GLU A 88 -12.21 6.96 2.92
C GLU A 88 -11.30 7.48 4.05
N ASN A 89 -11.58 7.07 5.28
CA ASN A 89 -10.76 7.43 6.44
C ASN A 89 -9.33 6.88 6.31
N TRP A 90 -9.17 5.74 5.65
CA TRP A 90 -7.88 5.14 5.44
C TRP A 90 -7.05 5.88 4.38
N LEU A 91 -7.66 6.29 3.26
CA LEU A 91 -6.96 7.07 2.24
C LEU A 91 -6.41 8.38 2.82
N ALA A 92 -7.20 9.05 3.66
CA ALA A 92 -6.76 10.26 4.37
C ALA A 92 -5.56 9.97 5.29
N GLN A 93 -5.58 8.86 6.04
CA GLN A 93 -4.47 8.45 6.91
C GLN A 93 -3.20 8.10 6.12
N MET A 94 -3.33 7.45 4.96
CA MET A 94 -2.19 7.21 4.09
C MET A 94 -1.58 8.51 3.59
N ILE A 95 -2.41 9.41 3.05
CA ILE A 95 -1.95 10.70 2.53
C ILE A 95 -1.19 11.41 3.64
N HIS A 96 -1.79 11.53 4.83
CA HIS A 96 -1.14 12.12 5.99
C HIS A 96 0.22 11.47 6.29
N TRP A 97 0.31 10.14 6.31
CA TRP A 97 1.58 9.45 6.54
C TRP A 97 2.65 9.78 5.50
N PHE A 98 2.32 9.68 4.21
CA PHE A 98 3.26 9.94 3.13
C PHE A 98 3.63 11.42 3.01
N THR A 99 2.76 12.35 3.39
CA THR A 99 3.06 13.79 3.39
C THR A 99 3.79 14.24 4.64
N ASN A 100 3.64 13.54 5.77
CA ASN A 100 4.37 13.81 7.02
C ASN A 100 5.69 13.03 7.10
N ASN A 101 6.28 12.71 5.95
CA ASN A 101 7.52 11.95 5.87
C ASN A 101 8.71 12.83 6.27
N ALA A 102 9.55 12.34 7.17
CA ALA A 102 10.75 13.05 7.63
C ALA A 102 11.84 13.17 6.54
N GLN A 103 11.73 12.43 5.44
CA GLN A 103 12.66 12.49 4.31
C GLN A 103 12.16 13.48 3.26
N TYR A 104 12.94 14.54 3.01
CA TYR A 104 12.71 15.47 1.91
C TYR A 104 12.80 14.72 0.56
N GLU A 105 11.88 15.02 -0.37
CA GLU A 105 11.76 14.36 -1.69
C GLU A 105 11.67 12.82 -1.64
N ASN A 106 10.91 12.29 -0.69
CA ASN A 106 10.67 10.85 -0.66
C ASN A 106 9.97 10.36 -1.94
N GLN A 107 10.57 9.38 -2.59
CA GLN A 107 10.07 8.78 -3.84
C GLN A 107 8.67 8.19 -3.69
N GLU A 108 8.31 7.66 -2.52
CA GLU A 108 6.98 7.11 -2.23
C GLU A 108 5.92 8.22 -2.25
N THR A 109 6.22 9.38 -1.66
CA THR A 109 5.34 10.55 -1.65
C THR A 109 5.14 11.10 -3.06
N ILE A 110 6.22 11.16 -3.85
CA ILE A 110 6.17 11.57 -5.26
C ILE A 110 5.33 10.57 -6.07
N ALA A 111 5.47 9.27 -5.84
CA ALA A 111 4.65 8.25 -6.52
C ALA A 111 3.17 8.36 -6.17
N LEU A 112 2.83 8.67 -4.91
CA LEU A 112 1.45 8.90 -4.50
C LEU A 112 0.87 10.13 -5.20
N LEU A 113 1.63 11.24 -5.23
CA LEU A 113 1.21 12.47 -5.90
C LEU A 113 1.01 12.26 -7.40
N GLN A 114 1.95 11.58 -8.07
CA GLN A 114 1.84 11.21 -9.48
C GLN A 114 0.59 10.37 -9.73
N CYS A 115 0.34 9.36 -8.89
CA CYS A 115 -0.85 8.52 -8.99
C CYS A 115 -2.15 9.35 -8.87
N CYS A 116 -2.21 10.30 -7.94
CA CYS A 116 -3.36 11.20 -7.79
C CYS A 116 -3.54 12.12 -9.00
N LEU A 117 -2.45 12.69 -9.53
CA LEU A 117 -2.49 13.53 -10.74
C LEU A 117 -2.97 12.74 -11.94
N ASP A 118 -2.42 11.54 -12.14
CA ASP A 118 -2.82 10.65 -13.22
C ASP A 118 -4.33 10.33 -13.12
N ALA A 119 -4.86 10.16 -11.89
CA ALA A 119 -6.27 9.81 -11.66
C ALA A 119 -7.21 10.95 -12.07
N ILE A 120 -6.79 12.20 -11.79
CA ILE A 120 -7.57 13.40 -12.10
C ILE A 120 -7.49 13.73 -13.60
N CYS A 121 -6.37 13.41 -14.25
CA CYS A 121 -6.15 13.70 -15.66
C CYS A 121 -6.67 12.62 -16.63
N ASP A 122 -7.35 11.57 -16.14
CA ASP A 122 -7.79 10.41 -16.94
C ASP A 122 -6.67 9.75 -17.78
N THR A 123 -5.41 9.94 -17.38
CA THR A 123 -4.25 9.29 -18.02
C THR A 123 -4.04 7.85 -17.52
N TRP A 124 -4.99 7.32 -16.74
CA TRP A 124 -4.97 5.97 -16.21
C TRP A 124 -5.21 4.95 -17.31
N VAL A 125 -4.12 4.35 -17.78
CA VAL A 125 -4.19 3.18 -18.66
C VAL A 125 -4.57 1.97 -17.81
N HIS A 126 -5.69 1.33 -18.14
CA HIS A 126 -6.16 0.07 -17.58
C HIS A 126 -5.19 -1.08 -17.84
#